data_AF-A0A8J3JYP1-F1
#
_entry.id   AF-A0A8J3JYP1-F1
#
_cell.length_a   1.000
_cell.length_b   1.000
_cell.length_c   1.000
_cell.angle_alpha   90.00
_cell.angle_beta   90.00
_cell.angle_gamma   90.00
#
_symmetry.space_group_name_H-M   'P 1'
#
loop_
_entity.id
_entity.type
_entity.pdbx_description
1 polymer ?
#
loop_
_entity_poly.entity_id
_entity_poly.type
_entity_poly.pdbx_seq_one_letter_code
_entity_poly.pdbx_strand_id
1 'polypeptide(L)'
;MVLDDLSDDELAELTALAEQHDVELMREGDRGEPVTIAILVGSALAIGAVMHEFERRKGGQVIDLRPDAPKPAYRDKDLQYGLVMIRSADGVVRVEVHEPKGMLGQVLDAINGIVGTLTGQEPDGLLQQLQNAVGDRATVTRDPRDQP
;
A
#
# COMPACT_ATOMS: atom_id res chain seq x y z
N MET A 1 14.08 -11.67 -4.00
CA MET A 1 12.67 -11.23 -4.07
C MET A 1 12.41 -10.70 -5.46
N VAL A 2 11.29 -11.04 -6.09
CA VAL A 2 10.95 -10.60 -7.46
C VAL A 2 9.93 -9.46 -7.37
N LEU A 3 10.12 -8.43 -8.19
CA LEU A 3 9.27 -7.25 -8.31
C LEU A 3 8.99 -7.02 -9.81
N ASP A 4 7.75 -6.70 -10.14
CA ASP A 4 7.27 -6.41 -11.49
C ASP A 4 6.53 -5.06 -11.53
N ASP A 5 6.22 -4.60 -12.75
CA ASP A 5 5.48 -3.34 -13.02
C ASP A 5 6.07 -2.08 -12.37
N LEU A 6 7.40 -2.03 -12.22
CA LEU A 6 8.10 -0.86 -11.68
C LEU A 6 8.21 0.23 -12.75
N SER A 7 7.84 1.46 -12.39
CA SER A 7 8.19 2.64 -13.17
C SER A 7 9.70 2.91 -13.16
N ASP A 8 10.20 3.70 -14.12
CA ASP A 8 11.63 4.07 -14.18
C ASP A 8 12.11 4.77 -12.89
N ASP A 9 11.28 5.63 -12.32
CA ASP A 9 11.56 6.32 -11.06
C ASP A 9 11.64 5.34 -9.88
N GLU A 10 10.70 4.40 -9.79
CA GLU A 10 10.70 3.35 -8.77
C GLU A 10 11.90 2.43 -8.91
N LEU A 11 12.29 2.09 -10.14
CA LEU A 11 13.46 1.27 -10.41
C LEU A 11 14.75 2.00 -10.01
N ALA A 12 14.86 3.30 -10.32
CA ALA A 12 16.00 4.12 -9.92
C ALA A 12 16.10 4.21 -8.38
N GLU A 13 14.97 4.43 -7.72
CA GLU A 13 14.91 4.47 -6.26
C GLU A 13 15.27 3.12 -5.61
N LEU A 14 14.73 2.03 -6.13
CA LEU A 14 15.02 0.68 -5.66
C LEU A 14 16.50 0.33 -5.87
N THR A 15 17.10 0.75 -6.99
CA THR A 15 18.53 0.57 -7.28
C THR A 15 19.37 1.29 -6.21
N ALA A 16 19.07 2.56 -5.92
CA ALA A 16 19.80 3.34 -4.93
C ALA A 16 19.67 2.75 -3.50
N LEU A 17 18.51 2.19 -3.17
CA LEU A 17 18.29 1.51 -1.88
C LEU A 17 19.05 0.18 -1.80
N ALA A 18 19.07 -0.60 -2.87
CA ALA A 18 19.79 -1.86 -2.92
C ALA A 18 21.30 -1.65 -2.68
N GLU A 19 21.89 -0.65 -3.34
CA GLU A 19 23.29 -0.25 -3.16
C GLU A 19 23.61 0.15 -1.71
N GLN A 20 22.72 0.88 -1.03
CA GLN A 20 22.91 1.30 0.37
C GLN A 20 22.90 0.15 1.39
N HIS A 21 22.34 -1.00 1.00
CA HIS A 21 22.14 -2.15 1.87
C HIS A 21 22.94 -3.40 1.45
N ASP A 22 23.91 -3.23 0.55
CA ASP A 22 24.69 -4.34 -0.03
C ASP A 22 23.80 -5.45 -0.63
N VAL A 23 22.70 -5.04 -1.26
CA VAL A 23 21.78 -5.92 -1.99
C VAL A 23 22.00 -5.74 -3.48
N GLU A 24 22.15 -6.85 -4.21
CA GLU A 24 22.26 -6.82 -5.66
C GLU A 24 20.86 -6.74 -6.28
N LEU A 25 20.69 -5.82 -7.24
CA LEU A 25 19.48 -5.70 -8.05
C LEU A 25 19.77 -6.25 -9.47
N MET A 26 19.27 -7.45 -9.75
CA MET A 26 19.31 -8.01 -11.11
C MET A 26 18.06 -7.57 -11.87
N ARG A 27 18.20 -7.17 -13.13
CA ARG A 27 17.07 -6.87 -14.02
C ARG A 27 16.92 -8.01 -15.02
N GLU A 28 15.76 -8.63 -15.05
CA GLU A 28 15.40 -9.66 -16.03
C GLU A 28 14.43 -9.04 -17.04
N GLY A 29 14.80 -8.95 -18.33
CA GLY A 29 13.85 -8.50 -19.36
C GLY A 29 14.31 -7.54 -20.46
N ASP A 30 15.58 -7.49 -20.87
CA ASP A 30 15.99 -6.62 -22.01
C ASP A 30 15.62 -7.23 -23.41
N ARG A 31 14.49 -7.94 -23.49
CA ARG A 31 13.99 -8.62 -24.72
C ARG A 31 12.78 -7.91 -25.35
N GLY A 32 12.73 -6.58 -25.28
CA GLY A 32 11.79 -5.78 -26.06
C GLY A 32 10.34 -5.74 -25.55
N GLU A 33 10.08 -6.20 -24.31
CA GLU A 33 8.81 -6.00 -23.62
C GLU A 33 8.98 -4.98 -22.48
N PRO A 34 7.99 -4.10 -22.22
CA PRO A 34 8.11 -2.98 -21.27
C PRO A 34 8.08 -3.40 -19.78
N VAL A 35 8.20 -4.68 -19.46
CA VAL A 35 8.14 -5.16 -18.07
C VAL A 35 9.55 -5.37 -17.55
N THR A 36 10.03 -4.42 -16.75
CA THR A 36 11.29 -4.60 -16.01
C THR A 36 11.01 -5.48 -14.80
N ILE A 37 11.37 -6.77 -14.87
CA ILE A 37 11.39 -7.61 -13.67
C ILE A 37 12.67 -7.29 -12.90
N ALA A 38 12.53 -6.90 -11.64
CA ALA A 38 13.62 -6.61 -10.73
C ALA A 38 13.74 -7.72 -9.69
N ILE A 39 14.95 -8.28 -9.53
CA ILE A 39 15.25 -9.34 -8.58
C ILE A 39 16.28 -8.83 -7.57
N LEU A 40 15.87 -8.75 -6.30
CA LEU A 40 16.77 -8.47 -5.18
C LEU A 40 17.45 -9.75 -4.69
N VAL A 41 18.78 -9.75 -4.67
CA VAL A 41 19.64 -10.85 -4.22
C VAL A 41 20.51 -10.37 -3.06
N GLY A 42 20.46 -11.08 -1.93
CA GLY A 42 21.14 -10.69 -0.71
C GLY A 42 20.60 -11.44 0.51
N SER A 43 21.06 -11.07 1.70
CA SER A 43 20.52 -11.65 2.94
C SER A 43 19.04 -11.25 3.14
N ALA A 44 18.24 -12.14 3.72
CA ALA A 44 16.81 -11.87 3.96
C ALA A 44 16.59 -10.59 4.80
N LEU A 45 17.48 -10.31 5.76
CA LEU A 45 17.43 -9.09 6.57
C LEU A 45 17.70 -7.84 5.73
N ALA A 46 18.72 -7.87 4.86
CA ALA A 46 19.05 -6.74 3.99
C ALA A 46 17.95 -6.48 2.96
N ILE A 47 17.43 -7.52 2.30
CA ILE A 47 16.29 -7.41 1.39
C ILE A 47 15.07 -6.83 2.13
N GLY A 48 14.79 -7.31 3.34
CA GLY A 48 13.71 -6.78 4.16
C GLY A 48 13.88 -5.30 4.53
N ALA A 49 15.11 -4.83 4.74
CA ALA A 49 15.40 -3.42 4.99
C ALA A 49 15.17 -2.56 3.74
N VAL A 50 15.69 -3.00 2.58
CA VAL A 50 15.47 -2.34 1.27
C VAL A 50 13.98 -2.20 1.00
N MET A 51 13.23 -3.29 1.12
CA MET A 51 11.79 -3.28 0.85
C MET A 51 11.01 -2.41 1.83
N HIS A 52 11.38 -2.43 3.12
CA HIS A 52 10.74 -1.59 4.11
C HIS A 52 10.96 -0.10 3.81
N GLU A 53 12.19 0.28 3.47
CA GLU A 53 12.52 1.66 3.11
C GLU A 53 11.79 2.09 1.82
N PHE A 54 11.81 1.22 0.80
CA PHE A 54 11.12 1.46 -0.47
C PHE A 54 9.63 1.69 -0.26
N GLU A 55 8.95 0.78 0.46
CA GLU A 55 7.54 0.90 0.79
C GLU A 55 7.23 2.15 1.63
N ARG A 56 8.11 2.49 2.58
CA ARG A 56 7.93 3.67 3.42
C ARG A 56 7.95 4.97 2.61
N ARG A 57 8.79 5.04 1.58
CA ARG A 57 8.90 6.21 0.68
C ARG A 57 7.74 6.35 -0.30
N LYS A 58 7.00 5.26 -0.56
CA LYS A 58 5.72 5.32 -1.29
C LYS A 58 4.60 5.99 -0.48
N GLY A 59 4.75 6.09 0.85
CA GLY A 59 3.76 6.67 1.75
C GLY A 59 2.59 5.74 2.05
N GLY A 60 1.43 6.33 2.33
CA GLY A 60 0.20 5.61 2.65
C GLY A 60 -0.49 5.06 1.41
N GLN A 61 -1.53 4.25 1.64
CA GLN A 61 -2.39 3.71 0.59
C GLN A 61 -3.72 4.47 0.57
N VAL A 62 -4.19 4.83 -0.61
CA VAL A 62 -5.57 5.27 -0.81
C VAL A 62 -6.34 4.20 -1.56
N ILE A 63 -7.56 3.93 -1.10
CA ILE A 63 -8.57 3.13 -1.78
C ILE A 63 -9.77 4.05 -2.02
N ASP A 64 -10.09 4.30 -3.28
CA ASP A 64 -11.13 5.23 -3.68
C ASP A 64 -12.32 4.45 -4.24
N LEU A 65 -13.38 4.37 -3.43
CA LEU A 65 -14.62 3.67 -3.72
C LEU A 65 -15.66 4.57 -4.40
N ARG A 66 -15.31 5.83 -4.67
CA ARG A 66 -16.23 6.75 -5.35
C ARG A 66 -16.47 6.29 -6.79
N PRO A 67 -17.71 6.36 -7.30
CA PRO A 67 -18.04 5.88 -8.65
C PRO A 67 -17.26 6.57 -9.78
N ASP A 68 -16.82 7.81 -9.55
CA ASP A 68 -16.08 8.65 -10.49
C ASP A 68 -14.56 8.66 -10.23
N ALA A 69 -14.07 7.80 -9.33
CA ALA A 69 -12.65 7.75 -8.99
C ALA A 69 -11.80 7.36 -10.21
N PRO A 70 -10.76 8.14 -10.57
CA PRO A 70 -9.93 7.84 -11.73
C PRO A 70 -9.07 6.59 -11.54
N LYS A 71 -8.73 6.25 -10.28
CA LYS A 71 -8.02 5.02 -9.90
C LYS A 71 -8.60 4.48 -8.59
N PRO A 72 -8.96 3.20 -8.52
CA PRO A 72 -9.58 2.61 -7.33
C PRO A 72 -8.57 2.44 -6.17
N ALA A 73 -7.28 2.34 -6.46
CA ALA A 73 -6.23 2.24 -5.45
C ALA A 73 -4.94 2.92 -5.94
N TYR A 74 -4.26 3.66 -5.07
CA TYR A 74 -2.97 4.31 -5.37
C TYR A 74 -2.19 4.64 -4.09
N ARG A 75 -0.89 4.86 -4.22
CA ARG A 75 -0.03 5.32 -3.13
C ARG A 75 0.04 6.84 -3.08
N ASP A 76 0.07 7.39 -1.87
CA ASP A 76 0.11 8.83 -1.61
C ASP A 76 1.25 9.14 -0.63
N LYS A 77 2.23 9.91 -1.11
CA LYS A 77 3.45 10.28 -0.37
C LYS A 77 3.17 11.27 0.76
N ASP A 78 2.06 12.00 0.72
CA ASP A 78 1.65 12.91 1.78
C ASP A 78 0.99 12.17 2.96
N LEU A 79 0.67 10.89 2.77
CA LEU A 79 0.19 10.02 3.83
C LEU A 79 1.34 9.24 4.46
N GLN A 80 1.28 9.09 5.78
CA GLN A 80 2.24 8.29 6.52
C GLN A 80 2.16 6.82 6.10
N TYR A 81 3.32 6.17 5.96
CA TYR A 81 3.39 4.72 5.76
C TYR A 81 2.66 3.97 6.88
N GLY A 82 1.77 3.05 6.50
CA GLY A 82 0.88 2.35 7.43
C GLY A 82 -0.50 2.98 7.58
N LEU A 83 -0.75 4.15 6.99
CA LEU A 83 -2.09 4.72 6.89
C LEU A 83 -2.75 4.26 5.58
N VAL A 84 -3.95 3.70 5.69
CA VAL A 84 -4.83 3.43 4.55
C VAL A 84 -6.04 4.34 4.63
N MET A 85 -6.25 5.14 3.59
CA MET A 85 -7.39 6.05 3.46
C MET A 85 -8.41 5.43 2.53
N ILE A 86 -9.64 5.24 3.01
CA ILE A 86 -10.75 4.72 2.23
C ILE A 86 -11.72 5.87 1.97
N ARG A 87 -11.86 6.28 0.71
CA ARG A 87 -12.75 7.37 0.29
C ARG A 87 -14.02 6.77 -0.31
N SER A 88 -15.17 7.05 0.27
CA SER A 88 -16.48 6.72 -0.31
C SER A 88 -17.20 8.00 -0.75
N ALA A 89 -18.41 7.86 -1.31
CA ALA A 89 -19.25 9.02 -1.64
C ALA A 89 -19.68 9.80 -0.39
N ASP A 90 -19.77 9.11 0.75
CA ASP A 90 -20.37 9.62 1.99
C ASP A 90 -19.33 10.07 3.02
N GLY A 91 -18.04 9.92 2.70
CA GLY A 91 -16.94 10.42 3.53
C GLY A 91 -15.68 9.56 3.45
N VAL A 92 -14.77 9.81 4.38
CA VAL A 92 -13.44 9.22 4.41
C VAL A 92 -13.21 8.47 5.71
N VAL A 93 -12.72 7.24 5.58
CA VAL A 93 -12.30 6.39 6.69
C VAL A 93 -10.78 6.22 6.68
N ARG A 94 -10.20 6.29 7.87
CA ARG A 94 -8.77 6.11 8.15
C ARG A 94 -8.59 4.73 8.78
N VAL A 95 -7.70 3.93 8.22
CA VAL A 95 -7.24 2.66 8.81
C VAL A 95 -5.76 2.82 9.13
N GLU A 96 -5.44 2.89 10.40
CA GLU A 96 -4.07 3.05 10.89
C GLU A 96 -3.51 1.70 11.35
N VAL A 97 -2.53 1.17 10.61
CA VAL A 97 -1.90 -0.12 10.89
C VAL A 97 -0.89 0.05 12.03
N HIS A 98 -0.99 -0.76 13.09
CA HIS A 98 -0.16 -0.57 14.29
C HIS A 98 1.31 -0.93 14.09
N GLU A 99 1.59 -2.01 13.36
CA GLU A 99 2.96 -2.39 12.96
C GLU A 99 3.02 -2.54 11.44
N PRO A 100 3.09 -1.42 10.70
CA PRO A 100 2.98 -1.44 9.24
C PRO A 100 4.00 -2.37 8.58
N LYS A 101 5.19 -2.48 9.17
CA LYS A 101 6.22 -3.43 8.75
C LYS A 101 5.72 -4.87 8.95
N GLY A 102 5.38 -5.52 7.85
CA GLY A 102 4.93 -6.92 7.84
C GLY A 102 3.42 -7.10 7.98
N MET A 103 2.68 -6.13 8.57
CA MET A 103 1.22 -6.22 8.66
C MET A 103 0.47 -5.43 7.59
N LEU A 104 1.06 -4.39 6.98
CA LEU A 104 0.36 -3.57 5.99
C LEU A 104 -0.22 -4.41 4.84
N GLY A 105 0.57 -5.35 4.29
CA GLY A 105 0.09 -6.26 3.23
C GLY A 105 -1.12 -7.08 3.67
N GLN A 106 -1.08 -7.66 4.87
CA GLN A 106 -2.19 -8.45 5.43
C GLN A 106 -3.45 -7.61 5.67
N VAL A 107 -3.29 -6.35 6.07
CA VAL A 107 -4.41 -5.41 6.21
C VAL A 107 -5.00 -5.06 4.86
N LEU A 108 -4.15 -4.78 3.85
CA LEU A 108 -4.61 -4.50 2.48
C LEU A 108 -5.33 -5.70 1.88
N ASP A 109 -4.82 -6.92 2.05
CA ASP A 109 -5.45 -8.15 1.58
C ASP A 109 -6.83 -8.36 2.24
N ALA A 110 -6.92 -8.11 3.55
CA ALA A 110 -8.19 -8.21 4.28
C ALA A 110 -9.22 -7.18 3.78
N ILE A 111 -8.80 -5.93 3.53
CA ILE A 111 -9.67 -4.88 2.98
C ILE A 111 -10.10 -5.23 1.56
N ASN A 112 -9.16 -5.67 0.71
CA ASN A 112 -9.45 -6.08 -0.67
C ASN A 112 -10.45 -7.23 -0.74
N GLY A 113 -10.38 -8.18 0.20
CA GLY A 113 -11.31 -9.30 0.31
C GLY A 113 -12.77 -8.89 0.58
N ILE A 114 -12.99 -7.69 1.14
CA ILE A 114 -14.32 -7.16 1.45
C ILE A 114 -14.70 -5.95 0.60
N VAL A 115 -13.82 -5.45 -0.28
CA VAL A 115 -14.02 -4.15 -0.96
C VAL A 115 -15.32 -4.10 -1.76
N GLY A 116 -15.72 -5.22 -2.37
CA GLY A 116 -16.97 -5.33 -3.13
C GLY A 116 -18.24 -5.22 -2.26
N THR A 117 -18.15 -5.47 -0.95
CA THR A 117 -19.26 -5.31 0.00
C THR A 117 -19.31 -3.92 0.63
N LEU A 118 -18.24 -3.13 0.47
CA LEU A 118 -18.13 -1.78 1.05
C LEU A 118 -18.79 -0.70 0.18
N THR A 119 -18.90 -0.94 -1.13
CA THR A 119 -19.49 0.03 -2.06
C THR A 119 -20.97 0.30 -1.72
N GLY A 120 -21.34 1.57 -1.55
CA GLY A 120 -22.71 1.99 -1.26
C GLY A 120 -23.14 1.77 0.20
N GLN A 121 -22.21 1.50 1.11
CA GLN A 121 -22.49 1.47 2.55
C GLN A 121 -22.37 2.86 3.17
N GLU A 122 -23.29 3.15 4.09
CA GLU A 122 -23.21 4.31 4.98
C GLU A 122 -21.93 4.28 5.82
N PRO A 123 -21.37 5.44 6.24
CA PRO A 123 -20.06 5.52 6.90
C PRO A 123 -19.93 4.67 8.18
N ASP A 124 -20.99 4.51 8.99
CA ASP A 124 -20.95 3.67 10.19
C ASP A 124 -20.89 2.17 9.88
N GLY A 125 -21.59 1.73 8.82
CA GLY A 125 -21.51 0.35 8.35
C GLY A 125 -20.11 0.02 7.81
N LEU A 126 -19.51 0.99 7.11
CA LEU A 126 -18.15 0.90 6.59
C LEU A 126 -17.12 0.73 7.72
N LEU A 127 -17.18 1.57 8.77
CA LEU A 127 -16.29 1.47 9.94
C LEU A 127 -16.32 0.07 10.56
N GLN A 128 -17.51 -0.44 10.84
CA GLN A 128 -17.67 -1.73 11.51
C GLN A 128 -17.18 -2.89 10.65
N GLN A 129 -17.50 -2.90 9.35
CA GLN A 129 -17.02 -3.95 8.44
C GLN A 129 -15.51 -3.93 8.30
N LEU A 130 -14.92 -2.75 8.15
CA LEU A 130 -13.47 -2.59 8.09
C LEU A 130 -12.81 -3.06 9.38
N GLN A 131 -13.30 -2.62 10.54
CA GLN A 131 -12.74 -3.02 11.84
C GLN A 131 -12.82 -4.54 12.04
N ASN A 132 -13.92 -5.17 11.61
CA ASN A 132 -14.06 -6.63 11.66
C ASN A 132 -13.04 -7.34 10.75
N ALA A 133 -12.80 -6.81 9.55
CA ALA A 133 -11.87 -7.42 8.60
C ALA A 133 -10.40 -7.25 9.00
N VAL A 134 -10.03 -6.08 9.53
CA VAL A 134 -8.65 -5.79 9.94
C VAL A 134 -8.34 -6.29 11.36
N GLY A 135 -9.35 -6.50 12.19
CA GLY A 135 -9.18 -7.01 13.56
C GLY A 135 -8.34 -6.08 14.43
N ASP A 136 -7.45 -6.67 15.22
CA ASP A 136 -6.52 -5.97 16.12
C ASP A 136 -5.28 -5.39 15.41
N ARG A 137 -5.08 -5.69 14.12
CA ARG A 137 -3.91 -5.23 13.35
C ARG A 137 -3.93 -3.74 13.03
N ALA A 138 -5.10 -3.11 13.11
CA ALA A 138 -5.28 -1.72 12.76
C ALA A 138 -6.45 -1.09 13.54
N THR A 139 -6.40 0.23 13.66
CA THR A 139 -7.49 1.04 14.17
C THR A 139 -8.24 1.71 13.02
N VAL A 140 -9.56 1.57 13.00
CA VAL A 140 -10.43 2.18 11.98
C VAL A 140 -11.18 3.37 12.59
N THR A 141 -11.06 4.54 11.97
CA THR A 141 -11.70 5.80 12.42
C THR A 141 -12.22 6.60 11.25
N ARG A 142 -13.19 7.51 11.47
CA ARG A 142 -13.54 8.50 10.43
C ARG A 142 -12.44 9.54 10.31
N ASP A 143 -12.27 10.12 9.12
CA ASP A 143 -11.43 11.30 9.01
C ASP A 143 -12.05 12.44 9.83
N PRO A 144 -11.30 13.04 10.78
CA PRO A 144 -11.82 14.11 11.62
C PRO A 144 -12.24 15.36 10.83
N ARG A 145 -11.79 15.49 9.57
CA ARG A 145 -12.16 16.60 8.67
C ARG A 145 -13.54 16.43 8.02
N ASP A 146 -14.13 15.24 8.11
CA ASP A 146 -15.46 14.93 7.58
C ASP A 146 -16.56 14.98 8.66
N GLN A 147 -16.26 15.55 9.84
CA GLN A 147 -17.28 15.82 10.84
C GLN A 147 -17.95 17.19 10.57
N PRO A 148 -19.29 17.29 10.65
CA PRO A 148 -20.01 18.54 10.46
C PRO A 148 -19.68 19.61 11.51
#